data_AF-A0A5E4JWF6-F1
#
_entry.id   AF-A0A5E4JWF6-F1
#
_cell.length_a   1.000
_cell.length_b   1.000
_cell.length_c   1.000
_cell.angle_alpha   90.00
_cell.angle_beta   90.00
_cell.angle_gamma   90.00
#
_symmetry.space_group_name_H-M   'P 1'
#
loop_
_entity.id
_entity.type
_entity.pdbx_description
1 polymer ?
#
loop_
_entity_poly.entity_id
_entity_poly.type
_entity_poly.pdbx_seq_one_letter_code
_entity_poly.pdbx_strand_id
1 'polypeptide(L)'
;MRFPKRYGQSQIAKCPFCGQQATTTNEQKVPVCLKHKSSKLQNLKCACGSYLDMKIGKWGPFFICINCGPINMKKALEANQI
;
A
#
# COMPACT_ATOMS: atom_id res chain seq x y z
N MET A 1 15.35 16.10 -22.59
CA MET A 1 16.00 16.08 -21.27
C MET A 1 16.18 14.62 -20.84
N ARG A 2 17.42 14.12 -20.71
CA ARG A 2 17.71 12.71 -20.37
C ARG A 2 18.08 12.62 -18.89
N PHE A 3 17.20 12.07 -18.06
CA PHE A 3 17.51 11.81 -16.65
C PHE A 3 18.24 10.45 -16.54
N PRO A 4 19.54 10.42 -16.18
CA PRO A 4 20.28 9.17 -16.06
C PRO A 4 19.79 8.34 -14.86
N LYS A 5 19.79 7.02 -15.00
CA LYS A 5 19.50 6.12 -13.87
C LYS A 5 20.60 6.30 -12.81
N ARG A 6 20.21 6.63 -11.57
CA ARG A 6 21.13 6.68 -10.43
C ARG A 6 21.23 5.29 -9.83
N TYR A 7 22.30 4.58 -10.16
CA TYR A 7 22.62 3.29 -9.55
C TYR A 7 22.95 3.46 -8.06
N GLY A 8 22.51 2.53 -7.21
CA GLY A 8 22.68 2.60 -5.75
C GLY A 8 21.46 3.08 -4.96
N GLN A 9 20.38 3.52 -5.62
CA GLN A 9 19.10 3.79 -4.95
C GLN A 9 18.27 2.50 -4.84
N SER A 10 18.08 2.00 -3.62
CA SER A 10 17.12 0.95 -3.30
C SER A 10 15.81 1.56 -2.79
N GLN A 11 14.67 1.07 -3.27
CA GLN A 11 13.39 1.46 -2.69
C GLN A 11 13.17 0.69 -1.39
N ILE A 12 13.34 1.39 -0.26
CA ILE A 12 13.04 0.83 1.06
C ILE A 12 11.52 0.93 1.26
N ALA A 13 10.85 -0.23 1.32
CA ALA A 13 9.44 -0.29 1.66
C ALA A 13 9.24 0.11 3.14
N LYS A 14 8.29 1.01 3.39
CA LYS A 14 7.91 1.44 4.74
C LYS A 14 6.63 0.73 5.17
N CYS A 15 6.53 0.42 6.45
CA CYS A 15 5.34 -0.12 7.08
C CYS A 15 4.26 0.97 7.11
N PRO A 16 3.05 0.72 6.59
CA PRO A 16 1.97 1.70 6.58
C PRO A 16 1.52 2.08 8.00
N PHE A 17 1.62 1.18 8.99
CA PHE A 17 1.12 1.47 10.34
C PHE A 17 2.05 2.34 11.20
N CYS A 18 3.37 2.30 10.96
CA CYS A 18 4.35 2.93 11.85
C CYS A 18 5.49 3.67 11.15
N GLY A 19 5.51 3.68 9.81
CA GLY A 19 6.55 4.35 9.02
C GLY A 19 7.95 3.73 9.07
N GLN A 20 8.18 2.74 9.93
CA GLN A 20 9.45 2.00 10.01
C GLN A 20 9.67 1.12 8.78
N GLN A 21 10.90 0.66 8.55
CA GLN A 21 11.20 -0.26 7.45
C GLN A 21 10.36 -1.54 7.54
N ALA A 22 9.70 -1.90 6.45
CA ALA A 22 8.97 -3.15 6.34
C ALA A 22 9.97 -4.30 6.18
N THR A 23 9.88 -5.28 7.08
CA THR A 23 10.73 -6.48 7.09
C THR A 23 9.96 -7.73 6.69
N THR A 24 8.63 -7.71 6.78
CA THR A 24 7.76 -8.87 6.56
C THR A 24 6.51 -8.48 5.77
N THR A 25 5.72 -9.48 5.36
CA THR A 25 4.39 -9.26 4.76
C THR A 25 3.31 -9.82 5.67
N ASN A 26 2.15 -9.16 5.68
CA ASN A 26 0.93 -9.67 6.33
C ASN A 26 0.21 -10.69 5.40
N GLU A 27 -0.82 -11.37 5.89
CA GLU A 27 -1.77 -12.22 5.14
C GLU A 27 -2.32 -11.53 3.88
N GLN A 28 -2.56 -10.21 3.96
CA GLN A 28 -2.99 -9.37 2.84
C GLN A 28 -1.86 -9.06 1.83
N LYS A 29 -0.66 -9.63 2.01
CA LYS A 29 0.57 -9.37 1.25
C LYS A 29 1.04 -7.91 1.27
N VAL A 30 0.59 -7.14 2.26
CA VAL A 30 1.04 -5.76 2.50
C VAL A 30 2.38 -5.80 3.23
N PRO A 31 3.39 -5.01 2.81
CA PRO A 31 4.67 -4.93 3.51
C PRO A 31 4.50 -4.23 4.87
N VAL A 32 4.78 -4.95 5.95
CA VAL A 32 4.63 -4.49 7.34
C VAL A 32 5.87 -4.84 8.17
N CYS A 33 6.06 -4.18 9.30
CA CYS A 33 7.07 -4.61 10.28
C CYS A 33 6.59 -5.84 11.07
N LEU A 34 7.51 -6.52 11.75
CA LEU A 34 7.21 -7.73 12.54
C LEU A 34 6.09 -7.53 13.58
N LYS A 35 6.00 -6.34 14.18
CA LYS A 35 4.97 -6.00 15.18
C LYS A 35 3.56 -5.94 14.56
N HIS A 36 3.47 -5.57 13.29
CA HIS A 36 2.22 -5.37 12.55
C HIS A 36 1.91 -6.53 11.60
N LYS A 37 2.50 -7.71 11.85
CA LYS A 37 2.26 -8.90 11.03
C LYS A 37 0.81 -9.37 11.09
N SER A 38 0.12 -9.19 12.21
CA SER A 38 -1.28 -9.61 12.39
C SER A 38 -2.30 -8.49 12.11
N SER A 39 -1.88 -7.24 11.94
CA SER A 39 -2.79 -6.08 11.81
C SER A 39 -3.29 -5.93 10.38
N LYS A 40 -4.59 -6.13 10.17
CA LYS A 40 -5.24 -6.07 8.86
C LYS A 40 -5.70 -4.65 8.53
N LEU A 41 -5.53 -4.23 7.28
CA LEU A 41 -6.17 -3.03 6.76
C LEU A 41 -7.62 -3.38 6.43
N GLN A 42 -8.56 -2.89 7.24
CA GLN A 42 -10.00 -3.08 7.07
C GLN A 42 -10.69 -1.73 6.91
N ASN A 43 -11.80 -1.72 6.18
CA ASN A 43 -12.71 -0.56 6.05
C ASN A 43 -12.07 0.72 5.48
N LEU A 44 -11.15 0.59 4.54
CA LEU A 44 -10.59 1.74 3.83
C LEU A 44 -11.66 2.38 2.93
N LYS A 45 -11.75 3.71 3.00
CA LYS A 45 -12.65 4.49 2.16
C LYS A 45 -11.90 5.10 1.00
N CYS A 46 -12.57 5.16 -0.15
CA CYS A 46 -12.11 5.91 -1.29
C CYS A 46 -12.39 7.41 -1.06
N ALA A 47 -11.73 8.28 -1.82
CA ALA A 47 -12.03 9.72 -1.85
C ALA A 47 -13.50 10.02 -2.23
N CYS A 48 -14.17 9.11 -2.95
CA CYS A 48 -15.59 9.21 -3.28
C CYS A 48 -16.55 8.71 -2.18
N GLY A 49 -16.02 8.25 -1.03
CA GLY A 49 -16.81 7.80 0.11
C GLY A 49 -17.24 6.32 0.09
N SER A 50 -17.08 5.61 -1.03
CA SER A 50 -17.35 4.17 -1.09
C SER A 50 -16.20 3.33 -0.50
N TYR A 51 -16.50 2.08 -0.15
CA TYR A 51 -15.50 1.14 0.35
C TYR A 51 -14.49 0.72 -0.73
N LEU A 52 -13.27 0.45 -0.29
CA LEU A 52 -12.20 -0.08 -1.12
C LEU A 52 -12.03 -1.57 -0.87
N ASP A 53 -12.18 -2.35 -1.94
CA ASP A 53 -11.87 -3.78 -1.93
C ASP A 53 -10.39 -4.00 -2.23
N MET A 54 -9.71 -4.73 -1.35
CA MET A 54 -8.31 -5.09 -1.60
C MET A 54 -8.23 -6.31 -2.52
N LYS A 55 -7.44 -6.19 -3.59
CA LYS A 55 -7.11 -7.30 -4.50
C LYS A 55 -5.60 -7.44 -4.63
N ILE A 56 -5.16 -8.62 -5.07
CA ILE A 56 -3.74 -8.95 -5.23
C ILE A 56 -3.47 -9.12 -6.73
N GLY A 57 -2.51 -8.35 -7.25
CA GLY A 57 -2.03 -8.46 -8.62
C GLY A 57 -0.60 -9.01 -8.69
N LYS A 58 -0.05 -9.09 -9.90
CA LYS A 58 1.33 -9.53 -10.16
C LYS A 58 2.39 -8.68 -9.43
N TRP A 59 2.11 -7.40 -9.23
CA TRP A 59 3.04 -6.42 -8.66
C TRP A 59 2.77 -6.06 -7.19
N GLY A 60 1.83 -6.75 -6.54
CA GLY A 60 1.46 -6.52 -5.15
C GLY A 60 -0.02 -6.20 -4.95
N PRO A 61 -0.41 -5.83 -3.73
CA PRO A 61 -1.79 -5.51 -3.40
C PRO A 61 -2.19 -4.15 -3.97
N PHE A 62 -3.43 -4.05 -4.44
CA PHE A 62 -4.04 -2.82 -4.92
C PHE A 62 -5.48 -2.75 -4.43
N PHE A 63 -6.07 -1.57 -4.49
CA PHE A 63 -7.45 -1.37 -4.09
C PHE A 63 -8.33 -1.16 -5.31
N ILE A 64 -9.57 -1.62 -5.25
CA ILE A 64 -10.58 -1.30 -6.24
C ILE A 64 -11.73 -0.61 -5.53
N CYS A 65 -12.07 0.56 -6.04
CA CYS A 65 -13.30 1.25 -5.71
C CYS A 65 -14.35 0.88 -6.75
N ILE A 66 -15.59 0.60 -6.33
CA ILE A 66 -16.70 0.33 -7.27
C ILE A 66 -16.94 1.53 -8.19
N ASN A 67 -16.90 2.76 -7.66
CA ASN A 67 -17.19 3.97 -8.42
C ASN A 67 -15.98 4.58 -9.14
N CYS A 68 -14.77 4.49 -8.58
CA CYS A 68 -13.56 5.13 -9.14
C CYS A 68 -12.61 4.16 -9.85
N GLY A 69 -12.83 2.85 -9.73
CA GLY A 69 -11.96 1.83 -10.31
C GLY A 69 -10.69 1.54 -9.50
N PRO A 70 -9.63 1.03 -10.14
CA PRO A 70 -8.42 0.57 -9.46
C PRO A 70 -7.57 1.75 -8.96
N ILE A 71 -7.18 1.67 -7.69
CA ILE A 71 -6.38 2.67 -6.98
C ILE A 71 -5.11 2.01 -6.45
N ASN A 72 -4.00 2.72 -6.63
CA ASN A 72 -2.71 2.28 -6.13
C ASN A 72 -2.68 2.31 -4.60
N MET A 73 -2.05 1.31 -3.97
CA MET A 73 -1.98 1.17 -2.51
C MET A 73 -1.50 2.46 -1.83
N LYS A 74 -0.46 3.10 -2.37
CA LYS A 74 0.09 4.35 -1.80
C LYS A 74 -0.97 5.46 -1.69
N LYS A 75 -1.77 5.66 -2.75
CA LYS A 75 -2.83 6.68 -2.78
C LYS A 75 -3.96 6.34 -1.81
N ALA A 76 -4.32 5.06 -1.70
CA ALA A 76 -5.36 4.61 -0.78
C ALA A 76 -4.95 4.80 0.69
N LEU A 77 -3.69 4.55 1.02
CA LEU A 77 -3.13 4.77 2.35
C LEU A 77 -3.08 6.26 2.69
N GLU A 78 -2.59 7.10 1.76
CA GLU A 78 -2.57 8.56 1.91
C GLU A 78 -3.98 9.13 2.16
N ALA A 79 -4.99 8.66 1.43
CA ALA A 79 -6.38 9.11 1.60
C ALA A 79 -7.01 8.73 2.95
N ASN A 80 -6.55 7.64 3.57
CA ASN A 80 -7.06 7.17 4.86
C ASN A 80 -6.15 7.58 6.04
N GLN A 81 -5.13 8.42 5.80
CA GLN A 81 -4.17 8.89 6.80
C GLN A 81 -3.46 7.75 7.56
N ILE A 82 -3.15 6.65 6.86
CA ILE A 82 -2.38 5.52 7.38
C ILE A 82 -0.97 5.58 6.79
#